data_AF-A0A1M5K1J5-F1
#
_entry.id   AF-A0A1M5K1J5-F1
#
_cell.length_a   1.000
_cell.length_b   1.000
_cell.length_c   1.000
_cell.angle_alpha   90.00
_cell.angle_beta   90.00
_cell.angle_gamma   90.00
#
_symmetry.space_group_name_H-M   'P 1'
#
loop_
_entity.id
_entity.type
_entity.pdbx_description
1 polymer ?
#
loop_
_entity_poly.entity_id
_entity_poly.type
_entity_poly.pdbx_seq_one_letter_code
_entity_poly.pdbx_strand_id
1 'polypeptide(L)'
;MDSQKQIVIDKKAYAIDSTTISLFQPIFECVGRNPSNGKRKGGVKSHQKLDLQAGIPVKVYHSHAKEHGSLFIQNENVVHKNEIAVFDKAYNNCALFDKWCEQDIFFVTRLKDYAKKRFIEEKDLLENTPD
;
A
#
# COMPACT_ATOMS: atom_id res chain seq x y z
N MET A 1 -0.45 -32.98 -5.28
CA MET A 1 -0.54 -31.54 -5.64
C MET A 1 -0.87 -30.83 -4.35
N ASP A 2 0.07 -30.02 -3.85
CA ASP A 2 0.19 -29.64 -2.44
C ASP A 2 -1.08 -29.06 -1.83
N SER A 3 -1.45 -29.63 -0.68
CA SER A 3 -2.45 -29.09 0.24
C SER A 3 -1.83 -27.90 0.99
N GLN A 4 -1.67 -26.77 0.31
CA GLN A 4 -1.40 -25.52 1.03
C GLN A 4 -2.62 -25.23 1.91
N LYS A 5 -2.44 -25.29 3.24
CA LYS A 5 -3.46 -24.86 4.19
C LYS A 5 -3.80 -23.41 3.85
N GLN A 6 -5.02 -23.18 3.34
CA GLN A 6 -5.48 -21.82 3.09
C GLN A 6 -5.64 -21.14 4.45
N ILE A 7 -4.81 -20.14 4.70
CA ILE A 7 -4.94 -19.29 5.88
C ILE A 7 -6.26 -18.54 5.71
N VAL A 8 -7.25 -18.87 6.52
CA VAL A 8 -8.52 -18.15 6.55
C VAL A 8 -8.29 -16.90 7.40
N ILE A 9 -8.41 -15.74 6.76
CA ILE A 9 -8.27 -14.45 7.44
C ILE A 9 -9.69 -14.00 7.80
N ASP A 10 -9.99 -13.89 9.09
CA ASP A 10 -11.32 -13.52 9.58
C ASP A 10 -11.69 -12.06 9.23
N LYS A 11 -10.66 -11.20 9.10
CA LYS A 11 -10.81 -9.82 8.60
C LYS A 11 -10.41 -9.72 7.13
N LYS A 12 -11.08 -8.83 6.38
CA LYS A 12 -10.71 -8.54 4.98
C LYS A 12 -9.33 -7.91 4.92
N ALA A 13 -8.35 -8.67 4.42
CA ALA A 13 -6.99 -8.21 4.25
C ALA A 13 -6.68 -8.00 2.77
N TYR A 14 -6.03 -6.87 2.46
CA TYR A 14 -5.71 -6.49 1.09
C TYR A 14 -4.25 -6.11 0.94
N ALA A 15 -3.59 -6.64 -0.09
CA ALA A 15 -2.30 -6.12 -0.53
C ALA A 15 -2.50 -4.93 -1.46
N ILE A 16 -1.71 -3.88 -1.26
CA ILE A 16 -1.70 -2.69 -2.11
C ILE A 16 -0.28 -2.51 -2.65
N ASP A 17 -0.17 -2.52 -3.97
CA ASP A 17 1.09 -2.27 -4.67
C ASP A 17 0.83 -1.50 -5.97
N SER A 18 1.90 -0.96 -6.58
CA SER A 18 1.82 -0.24 -7.84
C SER A 18 2.87 -0.70 -8.83
N THR A 19 2.48 -0.78 -10.11
CA THR A 19 3.40 -0.99 -11.22
C THR A 19 3.37 0.21 -12.17
N THR A 20 4.49 0.48 -12.83
CA THR A 20 4.60 1.57 -13.81
C THR A 20 4.68 1.00 -15.22
N ILE A 21 3.71 1.35 -16.05
CA ILE A 21 3.62 0.96 -17.46
C ILE A 21 4.13 2.13 -18.31
N SER A 22 5.20 1.90 -19.06
CA SER A 22 5.77 2.91 -19.96
C SER A 22 4.92 3.09 -21.22
N LEU A 23 4.70 4.33 -21.65
CA LEU A 23 3.97 4.66 -22.87
C LEU A 23 4.91 5.09 -24.00
N PHE A 24 4.42 5.04 -25.23
CA PHE A 24 5.13 5.57 -26.40
C PHE A 24 4.97 7.09 -26.57
N GLN A 25 3.89 7.65 -26.03
CA GLN A 25 3.58 9.09 -26.05
C GLN A 25 3.56 9.68 -24.63
N PRO A 26 3.88 10.98 -24.46
CA PRO A 26 3.91 11.65 -23.17
C PRO A 26 2.51 12.13 -22.70
N ILE A 27 1.48 11.30 -22.85
CA ILE A 27 0.10 11.63 -22.44
C ILE A 27 -0.01 11.69 -20.91
N PHE A 28 0.57 10.69 -20.23
CA PHE A 28 0.75 10.72 -18.78
C PHE A 28 2.20 11.03 -18.45
N GLU A 29 2.44 12.00 -17.58
CA GLU A 29 3.79 12.36 -17.14
C GLU A 29 4.53 11.17 -16.50
N CYS A 30 5.76 10.95 -16.96
CA CYS A 30 6.66 9.91 -16.44
C CYS A 30 7.63 10.45 -15.38
N VAL A 31 8.22 9.55 -14.60
CA VAL A 31 9.34 9.86 -13.70
C VAL A 31 10.64 10.09 -14.49
N GLY A 32 11.56 10.88 -13.92
CA GLY A 32 12.92 11.05 -14.45
C GLY A 32 13.19 12.40 -15.13
N ARG A 33 14.44 12.58 -15.57
CA ARG A 33 14.91 13.84 -16.18
C ARG A 33 14.47 13.95 -17.64
N ASN A 34 14.29 15.17 -18.11
CA ASN A 34 14.09 15.44 -19.53
C ASN A 34 15.35 15.05 -20.31
N PRO A 35 15.25 14.15 -21.30
CA PRO A 35 16.39 13.78 -22.12
C PRO A 35 16.77 14.93 -23.06
N SER A 36 18.08 15.07 -23.33
CA SER A 36 18.65 16.16 -24.14
C SER A 36 18.17 16.15 -25.60
N ASN A 37 17.71 14.99 -26.09
CA ASN A 37 17.17 14.81 -27.44
C ASN A 37 15.70 15.23 -27.60
N GLY A 38 15.06 15.75 -26.54
CA GLY A 38 13.66 16.19 -26.54
C GLY A 38 12.61 15.07 -26.61
N LYS A 39 13.00 13.81 -26.82
CA LYS A 39 12.07 12.68 -26.93
C LYS A 39 11.65 12.17 -25.55
N ARG A 40 10.41 12.39 -25.16
CA ARG A 40 9.85 11.93 -23.87
C ARG A 40 8.89 10.78 -24.06
N LYS A 41 9.00 9.79 -23.17
CA LYS A 41 7.97 8.75 -22.97
C LYS A 41 7.08 9.15 -21.82
N GLY A 42 5.79 8.88 -21.94
CA GLY A 42 4.87 8.94 -20.82
C GLY A 42 4.93 7.68 -19.97
N GLY A 43 4.19 7.68 -18.87
CA GLY A 43 4.03 6.50 -18.05
C GLY A 43 2.76 6.56 -17.22
N VAL A 44 2.10 5.42 -17.07
CA VAL A 44 0.96 5.24 -16.17
C VAL A 44 1.42 4.45 -14.96
N LYS A 45 1.08 4.89 -13.76
CA LYS A 45 1.17 4.07 -12.56
C LYS A 45 -0.18 3.43 -12.29
N SER A 46 -0.20 2.11 -12.25
CA SER A 46 -1.36 1.30 -11.94
C SER A 46 -1.22 0.81 -10.51
N HIS A 47 -2.04 1.34 -9.60
CA HIS A 47 -2.12 0.93 -8.21
C HIS A 47 -3.22 -0.11 -8.07
N GLN A 48 -2.93 -1.24 -7.44
CA GLN A 48 -3.81 -2.38 -7.37
C GLN A 48 -4.08 -2.74 -5.91
N LYS A 49 -5.36 -2.94 -5.58
CA LYS A 49 -5.80 -3.51 -4.31
C LYS A 49 -6.19 -4.96 -4.56
N LEU A 50 -5.44 -5.89 -3.98
CA LEU A 50 -5.60 -7.33 -4.12
C LEU A 50 -6.24 -7.90 -2.85
N ASP A 51 -7.31 -8.66 -2.97
CA ASP A 51 -7.85 -9.46 -1.86
C ASP A 51 -6.90 -10.62 -1.58
N LEU A 52 -6.33 -10.68 -0.38
CA LEU A 52 -5.33 -11.69 -0.02
C LEU A 52 -5.92 -13.09 0.18
N GLN A 53 -7.20 -13.20 0.53
CA GLN A 53 -7.85 -14.49 0.72
C GLN A 53 -8.31 -15.08 -0.62
N ALA A 54 -8.87 -14.24 -1.49
CA ALA A 54 -9.34 -14.66 -2.81
C ALA A 54 -8.23 -14.68 -3.87
N GLY A 55 -7.12 -13.96 -3.65
CA GLY A 55 -6.01 -13.88 -4.60
C GLY A 55 -6.33 -13.10 -5.88
N ILE A 56 -7.31 -12.21 -5.85
CA ILE A 56 -7.80 -11.46 -7.02
C ILE A 56 -7.79 -9.94 -6.79
N PRO A 57 -7.59 -9.13 -7.84
CA PRO A 57 -7.69 -7.69 -7.72
C PRO A 57 -9.15 -7.27 -7.52
N VAL A 58 -9.39 -6.39 -6.54
CA VAL A 58 -10.73 -5.84 -6.25
C VAL A 58 -10.88 -4.39 -6.70
N LYS A 59 -9.78 -3.66 -6.82
CA LYS A 59 -9.74 -2.30 -7.36
C LYS A 59 -8.42 -2.05 -8.09
N VAL A 60 -8.49 -1.25 -9.15
CA VAL A 60 -7.33 -0.76 -9.90
C VAL A 60 -7.50 0.74 -10.12
N TYR A 61 -6.45 1.50 -9.81
CA TYR A 61 -6.41 2.95 -9.96
C TYR A 61 -5.27 3.34 -10.88
N HIS A 62 -5.50 4.32 -11.74
CA HIS A 62 -4.49 4.82 -12.65
C HIS A 62 -4.13 6.27 -12.33
N SER A 63 -2.84 6.57 -12.30
CA SER A 63 -2.32 7.92 -12.14
C SER A 63 -1.16 8.16 -13.09
N HIS A 64 -0.68 9.41 -13.14
CA HIS A 64 0.63 9.69 -13.75
C HIS A 64 1.71 8.84 -13.08
N ALA A 65 2.69 8.39 -13.86
CA ALA A 65 3.80 7.61 -13.33
C ALA A 65 4.63 8.37 -12.28
N LYS A 66 4.65 9.71 -12.35
CA LYS A 66 5.31 10.57 -11.35
C LYS A 66 4.70 10.53 -9.96
N GLU A 67 3.43 10.13 -9.81
CA GLU A 67 2.74 10.19 -8.52
C GLU A 67 3.35 9.24 -7.50
N HIS A 68 3.55 9.71 -6.27
CA HIS A 68 4.13 8.89 -5.20
C HIS A 68 3.08 8.02 -4.52
N GLY A 69 3.44 6.77 -4.18
CA GLY A 69 2.54 5.84 -3.48
C GLY A 69 2.03 6.38 -2.15
N SER A 70 2.89 7.10 -1.40
CA SER A 70 2.51 7.76 -0.15
C SER A 70 1.41 8.82 -0.31
N LEU A 71 1.24 9.42 -1.48
CA LEU A 71 0.12 10.31 -1.79
C LEU A 71 -1.11 9.51 -2.19
N PHE A 72 -0.94 8.49 -3.04
CA PHE A 72 -2.02 7.63 -3.49
C PHE A 72 -2.80 6.98 -2.34
N ILE A 73 -2.11 6.45 -1.32
CA ILE A 73 -2.75 5.75 -0.20
C ILE A 73 -3.62 6.66 0.68
N GLN A 74 -3.47 7.99 0.57
CA GLN A 74 -4.31 8.97 1.26
C GLN A 74 -5.66 9.18 0.56
N ASN A 75 -5.82 8.70 -0.67
CA ASN A 75 -7.06 8.88 -1.41
C ASN A 75 -8.22 8.16 -0.71
N GLU A 76 -9.36 8.83 -0.68
CA GLU A 76 -10.60 8.26 -0.17
C GLU A 76 -10.96 7.00 -0.98
N ASN A 77 -11.53 6.00 -0.31
CA ASN A 77 -11.96 4.72 -0.88
C ASN A 77 -10.85 3.74 -1.30
N VAL A 78 -9.58 3.96 -0.89
CA VAL A 78 -8.53 2.94 -1.06
C VAL A 78 -8.64 1.87 0.03
N VAL A 79 -8.84 2.29 1.28
CA VAL A 79 -9.03 1.42 2.45
C VAL A 79 -10.29 1.82 3.22
N HIS A 80 -10.95 0.85 3.85
CA HIS A 80 -12.18 1.06 4.58
C HIS A 80 -12.09 0.55 6.02
N LYS A 81 -13.03 1.00 6.86
CA LYS A 81 -13.19 0.54 8.25
C LYS A 81 -13.22 -0.98 8.32
N ASN A 82 -12.56 -1.55 9.34
CA ASN A 82 -12.42 -2.98 9.61
C ASN A 82 -11.62 -3.78 8.55
N GLU A 83 -10.97 -3.12 7.60
CA GLU A 83 -10.04 -3.77 6.67
C GLU A 83 -8.61 -3.75 7.22
N ILE A 84 -7.80 -4.70 6.76
CA ILE A 84 -6.35 -4.73 6.98
C ILE A 84 -5.67 -4.39 5.66
N ALA A 85 -4.95 -3.27 5.62
CA ALA A 85 -4.19 -2.86 4.45
C ALA A 85 -2.71 -3.26 4.58
N VAL A 86 -2.21 -4.05 3.65
CA VAL A 86 -0.82 -4.53 3.60
C VAL A 86 -0.10 -3.86 2.45
N PHE A 87 0.97 -3.13 2.73
CA PHE A 87 1.70 -2.40 1.68
C PHE A 87 3.16 -2.19 2.02
N ASP A 88 3.93 -1.87 0.99
CA ASP A 88 5.36 -1.74 1.05
C ASP A 88 5.85 -0.46 1.79
N LYS A 89 7.16 -0.33 1.98
CA LYS A 89 7.78 0.77 2.75
C LYS A 89 7.57 2.15 2.10
N ALA A 90 7.32 2.23 0.80
CA ALA A 90 7.18 3.48 0.05
C ALA A 90 5.86 4.20 0.37
N TYR A 91 4.86 3.50 0.90
CA TYR A 91 3.56 4.05 1.31
C TYR A 91 3.55 4.61 2.74
N ASN A 92 4.67 4.56 3.48
CA ASN A 92 4.75 5.00 4.87
C ASN A 92 4.36 6.46 5.08
N ASN A 93 3.33 6.69 5.90
CA ASN A 93 2.87 8.00 6.36
C ASN A 93 2.27 7.90 7.78
N CYS A 94 3.05 8.23 8.81
CA CYS A 94 2.61 8.09 10.21
C CYS A 94 1.37 8.93 10.56
N ALA A 95 1.22 10.12 9.96
CA ALA A 95 0.05 10.97 10.24
C ALA A 95 -1.24 10.38 9.64
N LEU A 96 -1.14 9.64 8.53
CA LEU A 96 -2.26 8.88 7.98
C LEU A 96 -2.60 7.68 8.88
N PHE A 97 -1.58 6.99 9.36
CA PHE A 97 -1.74 5.81 10.20
C PHE A 97 -2.45 6.13 11.53
N ASP A 98 -2.14 7.28 12.12
CA ASP A 98 -2.81 7.76 13.34
C ASP A 98 -4.32 7.95 13.11
N LYS A 99 -4.69 8.61 12.00
CA LYS A 99 -6.09 8.76 11.58
C LYS A 99 -6.77 7.43 11.30
N TRP A 100 -6.06 6.48 10.70
CA TRP A 100 -6.60 5.15 10.44
C TRP A 100 -6.88 4.38 11.72
N CYS A 101 -6.01 4.49 12.74
CA CYS A 101 -6.28 3.91 14.05
C CYS A 101 -7.57 4.46 14.66
N GLU A 102 -7.83 5.77 14.56
CA GLU A 102 -9.09 6.39 15.02
C GLU A 102 -10.33 5.90 14.24
N GLN A 103 -10.14 5.39 13.03
CA GLN A 103 -11.21 4.96 12.11
C GLN A 103 -11.43 3.44 12.09
N ASP A 104 -10.78 2.69 12.99
CA ASP A 104 -10.74 1.22 13.00
C ASP A 104 -10.24 0.63 11.67
N ILE A 105 -9.29 1.31 11.02
CA ILE A 105 -8.58 0.83 9.83
C ILE A 105 -7.24 0.26 10.28
N PHE A 106 -6.99 -1.00 9.98
CA PHE A 106 -5.79 -1.71 10.38
C PHE A 106 -4.80 -1.74 9.21
N PHE A 107 -3.50 -1.80 9.51
CA PHE A 107 -2.48 -1.83 8.47
C PHE A 107 -1.24 -2.62 8.88
N VAL A 108 -0.52 -3.11 7.87
CA VAL A 108 0.77 -3.78 8.00
C VAL A 108 1.72 -3.17 6.96
N THR A 109 2.83 -2.62 7.45
CA THR A 109 3.87 -2.09 6.57
C THR A 109 5.25 -2.26 7.18
N ARG A 110 6.28 -2.19 6.33
CA ARG A 110 7.68 -2.19 6.76
C ARG A 110 8.04 -0.82 7.31
N LEU A 111 8.54 -0.74 8.54
CA LEU A 111 9.00 0.51 9.14
C LEU A 111 10.23 1.07 8.39
N LYS A 112 10.35 2.40 8.34
CA LYS A 112 11.55 3.07 7.82
C LYS A 112 12.73 2.94 8.78
N ASP A 113 13.94 2.77 8.24
CA ASP A 113 15.14 2.54 9.07
C ASP A 113 15.49 3.78 9.90
N TYR A 114 15.16 4.96 9.38
CA TYR A 114 15.31 6.25 10.06
C TYR A 114 14.08 6.67 10.88
N ALA A 115 13.12 5.77 11.13
CA ALA A 115 11.97 6.07 11.96
C ALA A 115 12.43 6.35 13.40
N LYS A 116 12.03 7.52 13.93
CA LYS A 116 12.28 7.85 15.34
C LYS A 116 11.39 6.98 16.22
N LYS A 117 11.99 6.30 17.18
CA LYS A 117 11.29 5.45 18.15
C LYS A 117 11.46 6.04 19.53
N ARG A 118 10.41 5.98 20.33
CA ARG A 118 10.43 6.34 21.75
C ARG A 118 9.71 5.24 22.50
N PHE A 119 10.36 4.69 23.51
CA PHE A 119 9.69 3.78 24.44
C PHE A 119 8.64 4.56 25.23
N ILE A 120 7.43 4.01 25.36
CA ILE A 120 6.32 4.64 26.09
C ILE A 120 6.00 3.78 27.31
N GLU A 121 5.60 2.53 27.07
CA GLU A 121 5.26 1.57 28.10
C GLU A 121 5.39 0.14 27.54
N GLU A 122 5.54 -0.82 28.43
CA GLU A 122 5.43 -2.26 28.13
C GLU A 122 4.09 -2.74 28.70
N LYS A 123 3.35 -3.54 27.92
CA LYS A 123 2.08 -4.12 28.34
C LYS A 123 2.22 -5.63 28.42
N ASP A 124 1.80 -6.19 29.54
CA ASP A 124 1.72 -7.64 29.68
C ASP A 124 0.69 -8.21 28.70
N LEU A 125 1.03 -9.37 28.12
CA LEU A 125 0.06 -10.13 27.34
C LEU A 125 -0.95 -10.77 28.31
N LEU A 126 -2.23 -10.75 27.93
CA LEU A 126 -3.24 -11.50 28.68
C LEU A 126 -2.93 -13.00 28.54
N GLU A 127 -3.03 -13.76 29.65
CA GLU A 127 -2.70 -15.20 29.76
C GLU A 127 -3.36 -16.10 28.69
N ASN A 128 -4.42 -15.63 28.02
CA ASN A 128 -5.19 -16.38 27.02
C ASN A 128 -5.05 -15.84 25.58
N THR A 129 -3.95 -15.18 25.25
CA THR A 129 -3.71 -14.78 23.85
C THR A 129 -3.28 -16.02 23.06
N PRO A 130 -4.06 -16.49 22.06
CA PRO A 130 -3.66 -17.65 21.28
C PRO A 130 -2.36 -17.37 20.51
N ASP A 131 -1.46 -18.36 20.50
CA ASP A 131 -0.18 -18.36 19.76
C ASP A 131 -0.35 -18.19 18.25
#